data_AF-A0A5C4M053-F1
#
_entry.id   AF-A0A5C4M053-F1
#
_cell.length_a   1.000
_cell.length_b   1.000
_cell.length_c   1.000
_cell.angle_alpha   90.00
_cell.angle_beta   90.00
_cell.angle_gamma   90.00
#
_symmetry.space_group_name_H-M   'P 1'
#
loop_
_entity.id
_entity.type
_entity.pdbx_description
1 polymer ?
#
loop_
_entity_poly.entity_id
_entity_poly.type
_entity_poly.pdbx_seq_one_letter_code
_entity_poly.pdbx_strand_id
1 'polypeptide(L)' 'MSSPERDELKRLVDELPEEEVPQVLADVRRHLRPVHEVTWPPVFFGSIEGDGTAIGARAKELLAEGFGQ' A
#
# COMPACT_ATOMS: atom_id res chain seq x y z
N MET A 1 1.54 13.73 -5.34
CA MET A 1 0.63 14.25 -6.38
C MET A 1 -0.18 13.07 -6.91
N SER A 2 -1.50 13.21 -7.01
CA SER A 2 -2.37 12.18 -7.58
C SER A 2 -2.14 12.12 -9.10
N SER A 3 -2.26 10.95 -9.72
CA SER A 3 -2.15 10.85 -11.19
C SER A 3 -3.42 11.42 -11.85
N PRO A 4 -3.33 11.96 -13.09
CA PRO A 4 -4.51 12.43 -13.83
C PRO A 4 -5.65 11.41 -13.87
N GLU A 5 -5.33 10.12 -14.00
CA GLU A 5 -6.29 9.02 -14.04
C GLU A 5 -7.00 8.81 -12.68
N ARG A 6 -6.30 9.04 -11.57
CA ARG A 6 -6.90 8.98 -10.23
C ARG A 6 -7.84 10.16 -9.97
N ASP A 7 -7.54 11.31 -10.53
CA ASP A 7 -8.38 12.51 -10.36
C ASP A 7 -9.63 12.41 -11.26
N GLU A 8 -9.46 11.86 -12.46
CA GLU A 8 -10.56 11.47 -13.35
C GLU A 8 -11.55 10.51 -12.65
N LEU A 9 -11.03 9.45 -12.03
CA LEU A 9 -11.87 8.46 -11.36
C LEU A 9 -12.69 9.05 -10.21
N LYS A 10 -12.11 9.98 -9.42
CA LYS A 10 -12.84 10.65 -8.33
C LYS A 10 -14.03 11.45 -8.89
N ARG A 11 -13.79 12.23 -9.96
CA ARG A 11 -14.86 13.03 -10.59
C ARG A 11 -16.00 12.14 -11.09
N LEU A 12 -15.69 11.02 -11.73
CA LEU A 12 -16.70 10.08 -12.21
C LEU A 12 -17.52 9.45 -11.06
N VAL A 13 -16.89 9.20 -9.91
CA VAL A 13 -17.59 8.70 -8.72
C VAL A 13 -18.54 9.75 -8.15
N ASP A 14 -18.14 11.03 -8.14
CA ASP A 14 -18.97 12.12 -7.63
C ASP A 14 -20.20 12.41 -8.51
N GLU A 15 -20.12 12.11 -9.81
CA GLU A 15 -21.21 12.31 -10.79
C GLU A 15 -22.11 11.07 -10.97
N LEU A 16 -21.83 9.97 -10.26
CA LEU A 16 -22.51 8.68 -10.48
C LEU A 16 -23.95 8.69 -9.91
N PRO A 17 -24.95 8.19 -10.67
CA PRO A 17 -26.29 7.97 -10.14
C PRO A 17 -26.29 6.96 -8.99
N GLU A 18 -27.10 7.20 -7.96
CA GLU A 18 -27.15 6.37 -6.73
C GLU A 18 -27.52 4.90 -7.03
N GLU A 19 -28.35 4.66 -8.04
CA GLU A 19 -28.72 3.32 -8.49
C GLU A 19 -27.55 2.52 -9.09
N GLU A 20 -26.54 3.20 -9.64
CA GLU A 20 -25.36 2.59 -10.26
C GLU A 20 -24.20 2.39 -9.26
N VAL A 21 -24.22 3.11 -8.12
CA VAL A 21 -23.19 3.03 -7.07
C VAL A 21 -22.91 1.58 -6.63
N PRO A 22 -23.90 0.71 -6.36
CA PRO A 22 -23.63 -0.67 -5.93
C PRO A 22 -22.84 -1.49 -6.96
N GLN A 23 -23.13 -1.31 -8.25
CA GLN A 23 -22.47 -2.05 -9.33
C GLN A 23 -21.03 -1.57 -9.53
N VAL A 24 -20.83 -0.25 -9.64
CA VAL A 24 -19.48 0.34 -9.80
C VAL A 24 -18.60 0.01 -8.59
N LEU A 25 -19.16 0.05 -7.38
CA LEU A 25 -18.44 -0.36 -6.17
C LEU A 25 -17.99 -1.82 -6.21
N ALA A 26 -18.83 -2.72 -6.73
CA ALA A 26 -18.47 -4.13 -6.89
C ALA A 26 -17.33 -4.32 -7.89
N ASP A 27 -17.35 -3.59 -9.01
CA ASP A 27 -16.31 -3.65 -10.03
C ASP A 27 -14.98 -3.09 -9.54
N VAL A 28 -14.98 -1.93 -8.88
CA VAL A 28 -13.76 -1.38 -8.26
C VAL A 28 -13.19 -2.35 -7.23
N ARG A 29 -14.03 -2.97 -6.39
CA ARG A 29 -13.59 -3.99 -5.42
C ARG A 29 -12.91 -5.19 -6.07
N ARG A 30 -13.31 -5.61 -7.28
CA ARG A 30 -12.64 -6.69 -8.03
C ARG A 30 -11.22 -6.31 -8.44
N HIS A 31 -10.97 -5.03 -8.70
CA HIS A 31 -9.63 -4.53 -9.06
C HIS A 31 -8.71 -4.33 -7.85
N LEU A 32 -9.28 -4.16 -6.66
CA LEU A 32 -8.52 -4.16 -5.43
C LEU A 32 -8.11 -5.59 -5.09
N ARG A 33 -6.96 -6.04 -5.61
CA ARG A 33 -6.33 -7.26 -5.07
C ARG A 33 -6.23 -7.08 -3.56
N PRO A 34 -6.71 -8.04 -2.75
CA PRO A 34 -6.40 -8.00 -1.34
C PRO A 34 -4.88 -8.07 -1.21
N VAL A 35 -4.26 -6.98 -0.76
CA VAL A 35 -2.95 -7.04 -0.08
C VAL A 35 -3.17 -7.68 1.30
N HIS A 36 -3.91 -8.78 1.36
CA HIS A 36 -4.33 -9.46 2.59
C HIS A 36 -3.80 -10.88 2.69
N GLU A 37 -3.13 -11.42 1.66
CA GLU A 37 -2.54 -12.77 1.75
C GLU A 37 -1.08 -12.76 2.18
N VAL A 38 -0.42 -11.60 2.19
CA VAL A 38 0.93 -11.48 2.75
C VAL A 38 0.83 -10.56 3.95
N THR A 39 0.64 -11.14 5.15
CA THR A 39 0.79 -10.40 6.39
C THR A 39 2.19 -9.79 6.38
N TRP A 40 2.26 -8.46 6.37
CA TRP A 40 3.50 -7.77 6.69
C TRP A 40 3.54 -7.55 8.20
N PRO A 41 4.65 -7.87 8.88
CA PRO A 41 5.82 -8.49 8.29
C PRO A 41 5.58 -10.00 8.01
N PRO A 42 6.18 -10.57 6.94
CA PRO A 42 6.10 -11.99 6.66
C PRO A 42 6.52 -12.82 7.88
N VAL A 43 6.00 -14.05 8.03
CA VAL A 43 6.28 -14.92 9.19
C VAL A 43 7.77 -15.18 9.44
N PHE A 44 8.61 -15.02 8.41
CA PHE A 44 10.07 -15.17 8.49
C PHE A 44 10.82 -13.87 8.85
N PHE A 45 10.11 -12.75 8.96
CA PHE A 45 10.72 -11.45 9.25
C PHE A 45 11.28 -11.44 10.67
N GLY A 46 12.59 -11.25 10.78
CA GLY A 46 13.31 -11.32 12.05
C GLY A 46 13.63 -12.75 12.51
N SER A 47 13.32 -13.79 11.73
CA SER A 47 13.67 -15.19 12.06
C SER A 47 15.14 -15.53 11.82
N ILE A 48 15.89 -14.62 11.20
CA ILE A 48 17.34 -14.75 11.04
C ILE A 48 17.99 -13.96 12.18
N GLU A 49 18.67 -14.67 13.09
CA GLU A 49 19.59 -14.04 14.02
C GLU A 49 20.72 -13.40 13.21
N GLY A 50 20.73 -12.07 13.18
CA GLY A 50 21.87 -11.34 12.65
C GLY A 50 23.09 -11.58 13.52
N ASP A 51 24.26 -11.62 12.91
CA ASP A 51 25.58 -11.64 13.58
C ASP A 51 25.90 -10.37 14.38
N GLY A 52 24.89 -9.52 14.64
CA GLY A 52 25.05 -8.23 15.29
C GLY A 52 25.77 -7.18 14.44
N THR A 53 25.92 -7.39 13.12
CA THR A 53 26.55 -6.38 12.25
C THR A 53 25.83 -5.04 12.30
N ALA A 54 26.63 -3.97 12.11
CA ALA A 54 26.31 -2.58 12.39
C ALA A 54 25.00 -2.02 11.78
N ILE A 55 24.41 -2.71 10.80
CA ILE A 55 23.18 -2.30 10.13
C ILE A 55 21.98 -2.33 11.10
N GLY A 56 21.82 -3.40 11.89
CA GLY A 56 20.73 -3.50 12.86
C GLY A 56 20.85 -2.47 13.99
N ALA A 57 22.07 -2.27 14.49
CA ALA A 57 22.37 -1.29 15.54
C ALA A 57 22.16 0.16 15.09
N ARG A 58 22.36 0.44 13.79
CA ARG A 58 22.21 1.78 13.20
C ARG A 58 20.88 1.99 12.48
N ALA A 59 19.92 1.06 12.62
CA ALA A 59 18.64 1.13 11.91
C ALA A 59 17.94 2.48 12.11
N LYS A 60 17.99 3.05 13.31
CA LYS A 60 17.40 4.37 13.59
C LYS A 60 18.05 5.51 12.81
N GLU A 61 19.37 5.50 12.65
CA GLU A 61 20.11 6.51 11.87
C GLU A 61 19.82 6.35 10.39
N LEU A 62 19.92 5.12 9.88
CA LEU A 62 19.68 4.80 8.47
C LEU A 62 18.24 5.09 8.03
N LEU A 63 17.26 4.88 8.92
CA LEU A 63 15.85 5.15 8.64
C LEU A 63 15.50 6.63 8.77
N ALA A 64 16.29 7.42 9.50
CA ALA A 64 16.07 8.87 9.61
C ALA A 64 16.37 9.60 8.30
N GLU A 65 17.21 9.02 7.43
CA GLU A 65 17.56 9.55 6.10
C GLU A 65 16.42 9.35 5.06
N GLY A 66 15.40 8.52 5.37
CA GLY A 66 14.28 8.20 4.48
C GLY A 66 14.60 7.12 3.44
N PHE A 67 13.57 6.57 2.80
CA PHE A 67 13.73 5.54 1.77
C PHE A 67 13.78 6.14 0.37
N GLY A 68 14.88 5.89 -0.38
CA GLY A 68 14.98 6.14 -1.82
C GLY A 68 15.28 7.59 -2.21
N GLN A 69 16.57 7.94 -2.29
CA GLN A 69 17.02 9.03 -3.15
C GLN A 69 16.95 8.64 -4.62
#